data_AF-A0A8H6AFC1-F1
#
_entry.id   AF-A0A8H6AFC1-F1
#
_cell.length_a   1.000
_cell.length_b   1.000
_cell.length_c   1.000
_cell.angle_alpha   90.00
_cell.angle_beta   90.00
_cell.angle_gamma   90.00
#
_symmetry.space_group_name_H-M   'P 1'
#
loop_
_entity.id
_entity.type
_entity.pdbx_description
1 polymer ?
#
loop_
_entity_poly.entity_id
_entity_poly.type
_entity_poly.pdbx_seq_one_letter_code
_entity_poly.pdbx_strand_id
1 'polypeptide(L)'
;MANSAMGVNGSMRSIFGAIFRLFASQMFHSRSGVVYATTLLAALSVCMIPVPVCFWCNGDRIGAWSKAKTRCPAAHPASHDFPTVDKAYANAVKETHQSFGDDDLDVVALYADALVFTAVRKMFHVQTGLPISGLPVHDVKAIFDREFRHPDIDKHPGLIHFYVHYLEMSASPAVALPAAGHIQHMPTCIDVLVGDYRRSTDSNATAIQTDDKYLTKAGPKNWYSFYLLHNYHSLASTSASASGRDQSLLSPVTPGTDGLLSYTSW
;
A
#
# COMPACT_ATOMS: atom_id res chain seq x y z
N MET A 1 -13.52 -12.70 14.46
CA MET A 1 -13.38 -11.63 15.48
C MET A 1 -12.08 -10.81 15.33
N ALA A 2 -11.02 -11.32 14.70
CA ALA A 2 -9.80 -10.55 14.40
C ALA A 2 -9.98 -9.40 13.37
N ASN A 3 -10.95 -9.54 12.44
CA ASN A 3 -11.16 -8.57 11.37
C ASN A 3 -11.75 -7.24 11.85
N SER A 4 -12.57 -7.25 12.90
CA SER A 4 -13.19 -6.04 13.46
C SER A 4 -12.17 -5.17 14.21
N ALA A 5 -11.22 -5.79 14.93
CA ALA A 5 -10.14 -5.09 15.61
C ALA A 5 -9.18 -4.42 14.61
N MET A 6 -8.86 -5.08 13.49
CA MET A 6 -8.06 -4.49 12.42
C MET A 6 -8.81 -3.35 11.70
N GLY A 7 -10.12 -3.49 11.46
CA GLY A 7 -10.95 -2.46 10.85
C GLY A 7 -11.10 -1.20 11.71
N VAL A 8 -11.27 -1.37 13.03
CA VAL A 8 -11.30 -0.25 13.99
C VAL A 8 -9.93 0.41 14.12
N ASN A 9 -8.85 -0.37 14.15
CA ASN A 9 -7.49 0.18 14.19
C ASN A 9 -7.14 0.95 12.90
N GLY A 10 -7.60 0.46 11.73
CA GLY A 10 -7.50 1.16 10.45
C GLY A 10 -8.33 2.44 10.39
N SER A 11 -9.54 2.42 10.96
CA SER A 11 -10.43 3.59 11.02
C SER A 11 -9.89 4.67 11.97
N MET A 12 -9.40 4.28 13.15
CA MET A 12 -8.75 5.20 14.08
C MET A 12 -7.48 5.80 13.47
N ARG A 13 -6.62 4.98 12.83
CA ARG A 13 -5.44 5.49 12.10
C ARG A 13 -5.81 6.49 11.01
N SER A 14 -6.89 6.25 10.28
CA SER A 14 -7.35 7.14 9.20
C SER A 14 -7.91 8.46 9.72
N ILE A 15 -8.68 8.43 10.83
CA ILE A 15 -9.23 9.64 11.47
C ILE A 15 -8.09 10.47 12.09
N PHE A 16 -7.16 9.84 12.81
CA PHE A 16 -6.01 10.54 13.37
C PHE A 16 -5.11 11.12 12.27
N GLY A 17 -4.89 10.41 11.16
CA GLY A 17 -4.17 10.94 9.99
C GLY A 17 -4.88 12.13 9.34
N ALA A 18 -6.20 12.10 9.22
CA ALA A 18 -7.00 13.19 8.65
C ALA A 18 -6.97 14.45 9.54
N ILE A 19 -7.04 14.29 10.86
CA ILE A 19 -6.97 15.41 11.82
C ILE A 19 -5.54 15.96 11.91
N PHE A 20 -4.52 15.10 11.90
CA PHE A 20 -3.12 15.51 11.97
C PHE A 20 -2.74 16.43 10.80
N ARG A 21 -3.25 16.17 9.59
CA ARG A 21 -3.00 17.01 8.40
C ARG A 21 -3.48 18.46 8.56
N LEU A 22 -4.51 18.72 9.37
CA LEU A 22 -5.03 20.07 9.59
C LEU A 22 -4.15 20.94 10.48
N PHE A 23 -3.29 20.33 11.31
CA PHE A 23 -2.47 21.05 12.29
C PHE A 23 -0.96 20.82 12.13
N ALA A 24 -0.53 19.84 11.32
CA ALA A 24 0.87 19.49 11.15
C ALA A 24 1.72 20.68 10.67
N SER A 25 1.26 21.45 9.67
CA SER A 25 2.00 22.61 9.16
C SER A 25 2.16 23.73 10.22
N GLN A 26 1.12 23.96 11.04
CA GLN A 26 1.14 24.96 12.10
C GLN A 26 2.01 24.52 13.29
N MET A 27 2.04 23.22 13.58
CA MET A 27 2.82 22.65 14.68
C MET A 27 4.34 22.79 14.45
N PHE A 28 4.80 22.53 13.22
CA PHE A 28 6.23 22.59 12.87
C PHE A 28 6.76 23.98 12.50
N HIS A 29 5.89 24.96 12.20
CA HIS A 29 6.29 26.34 11.88
C HIS A 29 6.38 27.29 13.10
N SER A 30 5.94 26.87 14.29
CA SER A 30 6.06 27.68 15.51
C SER A 30 7.51 27.76 15.99
N ARG A 31 7.92 28.87 16.64
CA ARG A 31 9.32 29.17 17.03
C ARG A 31 9.98 28.17 18.01
N SER A 32 9.26 27.15 18.45
CA SER A 32 9.70 26.05 19.33
C SER A 32 9.76 24.69 18.59
N GLY A 33 9.74 24.74 17.25
CA GLY A 33 8.91 23.91 16.35
C GLY A 33 9.21 22.43 16.13
N VAL A 34 10.24 21.82 16.71
CA VAL A 34 10.46 20.37 16.54
C VAL A 34 10.33 19.63 17.86
N VAL A 35 11.08 20.05 18.89
CA VAL A 35 11.10 19.38 20.19
C VAL A 35 9.72 19.42 20.88
N TYR A 36 9.02 20.55 20.79
CA TYR A 36 7.69 20.68 21.38
C TYR A 36 6.65 19.81 20.63
N ALA A 37 6.71 19.82 19.30
CA ALA A 37 5.84 19.02 18.44
C ALA A 37 6.02 17.51 18.68
N THR A 38 7.26 17.05 18.77
CA THR A 38 7.58 15.63 19.01
C THR A 38 7.24 15.20 20.43
N THR A 39 7.48 16.05 21.44
CA THR A 39 7.14 15.74 22.84
C THR A 39 5.62 15.65 23.04
N LEU A 40 4.86 16.56 22.42
CA LEU A 40 3.40 16.53 22.44
C LEU A 40 2.86 15.27 21.76
N LEU A 41 3.40 14.91 20.59
CA LEU A 41 3.00 13.71 19.86
C LEU A 41 3.35 12.43 20.63
N ALA A 42 4.52 12.39 21.28
CA ALA A 42 4.92 11.28 22.14
C ALA A 42 3.99 11.13 23.35
N ALA A 43 3.64 12.23 24.02
CA ALA A 43 2.72 12.22 25.15
C ALA A 43 1.31 11.74 24.75
N LEU A 44 0.78 12.25 23.63
CA LEU A 44 -0.50 11.79 23.06
C LEU A 44 -0.47 10.31 22.69
N SER A 45 0.64 9.84 22.11
CA SER A 45 0.81 8.43 21.75
C SER A 45 0.80 7.53 22.99
N VAL A 46 1.48 7.94 24.07
CA VAL A 46 1.47 7.22 25.36
C VAL A 46 0.07 7.16 25.96
N CYS A 47 -0.69 8.26 25.92
CA CYS A 47 -2.09 8.28 26.36
C CYS A 47 -3.01 7.36 25.53
N MET A 48 -2.65 7.08 24.27
CA MET A 48 -3.42 6.22 23.37
C MET A 48 -3.05 4.73 23.47
N ILE A 49 -1.95 4.35 24.13
CA ILE A 49 -1.55 2.95 24.33
C ILE A 49 -2.65 2.07 24.95
N PRO A 50 -3.44 2.54 25.93
CA PRO A 50 -4.50 1.73 26.54
C PRO A 50 -5.70 1.53 25.60
N VAL A 51 -5.88 2.38 24.59
CA VAL A 51 -7.08 2.41 23.75
C VAL A 51 -7.29 1.09 22.99
N PRO A 52 -6.30 0.53 22.26
CA PRO A 52 -6.45 -0.77 21.62
C PRO A 52 -6.81 -1.89 22.61
N VAL A 53 -6.26 -1.86 23.83
CA VAL A 53 -6.54 -2.85 24.87
C VAL A 53 -7.96 -2.69 25.40
N CYS A 54 -8.41 -1.45 25.66
CA CYS A 54 -9.78 -1.17 26.08
C CYS A 54 -10.81 -1.57 25.00
N PHE A 55 -10.51 -1.37 23.72
CA PHE A 55 -11.35 -1.80 22.59
C PHE A 55 -11.33 -3.32 22.41
N TRP A 56 -10.22 -4.00 22.71
CA TRP A 56 -10.15 -5.45 22.69
C TRP A 56 -10.96 -6.09 23.83
N CYS A 57 -10.83 -5.56 25.05
CA CYS A 57 -11.56 -6.05 26.22
C CYS A 57 -13.07 -5.72 26.19
N ASN A 58 -13.47 -4.58 25.60
CA ASN A 58 -14.86 -4.09 25.67
C ASN A 58 -15.54 -3.90 24.30
N GLY A 59 -14.97 -4.46 23.23
CA GLY A 59 -15.42 -4.23 21.85
C GLY A 59 -16.91 -4.50 21.63
N ASP A 60 -17.43 -5.59 22.20
CA ASP A 60 -18.86 -5.96 22.10
C ASP A 60 -19.78 -4.95 22.81
N ARG A 61 -19.31 -4.37 23.91
CA ARG A 61 -20.05 -3.36 24.70
C ARG A 61 -20.05 -1.99 24.03
N ILE A 62 -18.95 -1.63 23.36
CA ILE A 62 -18.81 -0.37 22.62
C ILE A 62 -19.63 -0.43 21.31
N GLY A 63 -19.70 -1.58 20.65
CA GLY A 63 -20.56 -1.81 19.48
C GLY A 63 -22.04 -1.55 19.78
N ALA A 64 -22.50 -1.91 20.98
CA ALA A 64 -23.88 -1.71 21.44
C ALA A 64 -24.25 -0.22 21.66
N TRP A 65 -23.27 0.68 21.80
CA TRP A 65 -23.50 2.11 22.04
C TRP A 65 -23.54 2.94 20.75
N SER A 66 -23.24 2.34 19.60
CA SER A 66 -23.32 3.02 18.31
C SER A 66 -24.79 3.22 17.87
N LYS A 67 -25.36 4.38 18.17
CA LYS A 67 -26.66 4.84 17.64
C LYS A 67 -26.58 5.35 16.19
N ALA A 68 -25.61 4.90 15.41
CA ALA A 68 -25.52 5.18 13.98
C ALA A 68 -26.26 4.10 13.18
N LYS A 69 -27.56 3.93 13.44
CA LYS A 69 -28.42 2.96 12.74
C LYS A 69 -29.34 3.58 11.67
N THR A 70 -29.16 4.86 11.32
CA THR A 70 -30.18 5.62 10.57
C THR A 70 -29.68 6.37 9.32
N ARG A 71 -28.65 5.89 8.62
CA ARG A 71 -28.36 6.42 7.26
C ARG A 71 -27.68 5.46 6.27
N CYS A 72 -28.01 4.17 6.31
CA CYS A 72 -27.76 3.27 5.17
C CYS A 72 -29.05 2.44 4.96
N PRO A 73 -29.60 2.34 3.74
CA PRO A 73 -30.76 1.49 3.51
C PRO A 73 -30.40 0.02 3.77
N ALA A 74 -31.27 -0.64 4.54
CA ALA A 74 -31.33 -2.06 4.83
C ALA A 74 -30.16 -2.69 5.61
N ALA A 75 -30.53 -3.60 6.52
CA ALA A 75 -29.62 -4.50 7.21
C ALA A 75 -28.83 -5.32 6.18
N HIS A 76 -27.55 -5.01 6.00
CA HIS A 76 -26.67 -5.85 5.20
C HIS A 76 -26.57 -7.22 5.90
N PRO A 77 -26.86 -8.35 5.21
CA PRO A 77 -26.57 -9.66 5.78
C PRO A 77 -25.08 -9.71 6.14
N ALA A 78 -24.79 -10.21 7.34
CA ALA A 78 -23.44 -10.46 7.78
C ALA A 78 -22.77 -11.45 6.81
N SER A 79 -21.52 -11.15 6.43
CA SER A 79 -20.61 -11.84 5.50
C SER A 79 -20.92 -11.67 4.00
N HIS A 80 -20.34 -10.64 3.39
CA HIS A 80 -20.01 -10.73 1.96
C HIS A 80 -18.88 -11.74 1.81
N ASP A 81 -19.12 -12.79 1.03
CA ASP A 81 -18.10 -13.76 0.64
C ASP A 81 -17.25 -13.17 -0.50
N PHE A 82 -16.40 -12.20 -0.16
CA PHE A 82 -15.48 -11.55 -1.10
C PHE A 82 -14.63 -12.56 -1.88
N PRO A 83 -14.05 -13.62 -1.27
CA PRO A 83 -13.30 -14.63 -2.03
C PRO A 83 -14.08 -15.26 -3.18
N THR A 84 -15.38 -15.51 -3.02
CA THR A 84 -16.21 -16.06 -4.10
C THR A 84 -16.46 -15.02 -5.19
N VAL A 85 -16.71 -13.77 -4.81
CA VAL A 85 -16.89 -12.66 -5.76
C VAL A 85 -15.60 -12.38 -6.54
N ASP A 86 -14.46 -12.34 -5.87
CA ASP A 86 -13.14 -12.08 -6.47
C ASP A 86 -12.78 -13.19 -7.47
N LYS A 87 -13.06 -14.46 -7.12
CA LYS A 87 -12.87 -15.60 -8.04
C LYS A 87 -13.81 -15.54 -9.24
N ALA A 88 -15.08 -15.21 -9.03
CA ALA A 88 -16.04 -15.07 -10.12
C ALA A 88 -15.63 -13.94 -11.08
N TYR A 89 -15.16 -12.82 -10.53
CA TYR A 89 -14.63 -11.70 -11.30
C TYR A 89 -13.37 -12.11 -12.09
N ALA A 90 -12.39 -12.75 -11.45
CA ALA A 90 -11.19 -13.23 -12.13
C ALA A 90 -11.49 -14.21 -13.27
N ASN A 91 -12.49 -15.08 -13.10
CA ASN A 91 -12.95 -15.98 -14.15
C ASN A 91 -13.62 -15.23 -15.31
N ALA A 92 -14.45 -14.23 -15.04
CA ALA A 92 -15.08 -13.42 -16.08
C ALA A 92 -14.04 -12.62 -16.88
N VAL A 93 -13.07 -12.00 -16.20
CA VAL A 93 -12.00 -11.25 -16.87
C VAL A 93 -11.07 -12.17 -17.66
N LYS A 94 -10.89 -13.43 -17.21
CA LYS A 94 -10.11 -14.44 -17.95
C LYS A 94 -10.66 -14.67 -19.36
N GLU A 95 -11.98 -14.74 -19.52
CA GLU A 95 -12.62 -14.94 -20.84
C GLU A 95 -12.32 -13.77 -21.79
N THR A 96 -12.39 -12.53 -21.26
CA THR A 96 -12.01 -11.32 -22.00
C THR A 96 -10.54 -11.33 -22.36
N HIS A 97 -9.66 -11.68 -21.42
CA HIS A 97 -8.22 -11.79 -21.67
C HIS A 97 -7.88 -12.84 -22.72
N GLN A 98 -8.56 -13.99 -22.73
CA GLN A 98 -8.37 -15.00 -23.77
C GLN A 98 -8.80 -14.52 -25.16
N SER A 99 -9.73 -13.56 -25.23
CA SER A 99 -10.25 -13.03 -26.49
C SER A 99 -9.46 -11.84 -27.02
N PHE A 100 -8.88 -11.02 -26.14
CA PHE A 100 -8.29 -9.72 -26.49
C PHE A 100 -6.89 -9.45 -25.90
N GLY A 101 -6.37 -10.32 -25.03
CA GLY A 101 -5.14 -10.08 -24.27
C GLY A 101 -3.85 -10.11 -25.09
N ASP A 102 -3.87 -10.63 -26.32
CA ASP A 102 -2.70 -10.58 -27.20
C ASP A 102 -2.50 -9.18 -27.83
N ASP A 103 -3.57 -8.40 -27.98
CA ASP A 103 -3.55 -7.10 -28.68
C ASP A 103 -3.60 -5.90 -27.73
N ASP A 104 -4.09 -6.07 -26.50
CA ASP A 104 -4.38 -4.97 -25.58
C ASP A 104 -3.80 -5.18 -24.16
N LEU A 105 -2.79 -4.38 -23.82
CA LEU A 105 -2.14 -4.41 -22.50
C LEU A 105 -3.08 -3.99 -21.37
N ASP A 106 -4.10 -3.16 -21.62
CA ASP A 106 -5.06 -2.76 -20.58
C ASP A 106 -5.94 -3.96 -20.17
N VAL A 107 -6.27 -4.84 -21.12
CA VAL A 107 -6.98 -6.10 -20.85
C VAL A 107 -6.09 -7.04 -20.04
N VAL A 108 -4.79 -7.11 -20.35
CA VAL A 108 -3.82 -7.87 -19.55
C VAL A 108 -3.69 -7.31 -18.14
N ALA A 109 -3.63 -5.99 -18.00
CA ALA A 109 -3.58 -5.31 -16.70
C ALA A 109 -4.81 -5.63 -15.85
N LEU A 110 -6.00 -5.59 -16.44
CA LEU A 110 -7.26 -5.93 -15.77
C LEU A 110 -7.27 -7.39 -15.30
N TYR A 111 -6.74 -8.30 -16.10
CA TYR A 111 -6.65 -9.70 -15.72
C TYR A 111 -5.61 -9.95 -14.62
N ALA A 112 -4.45 -9.31 -14.72
CA ALA A 112 -3.43 -9.36 -13.68
C ALA A 112 -3.96 -8.82 -12.34
N ASP A 113 -4.67 -7.69 -12.35
CA ASP A 113 -5.35 -7.13 -11.18
C ASP A 113 -6.32 -8.15 -10.57
N ALA A 114 -7.23 -8.69 -11.39
CA ALA A 114 -8.25 -9.63 -10.92
C ALA A 114 -7.62 -10.87 -10.25
N LEU A 115 -6.53 -11.42 -10.81
CA LEU A 115 -5.81 -12.53 -10.20
C LEU A 115 -5.09 -12.15 -8.91
N VAL A 116 -4.40 -11.01 -8.88
CA VAL A 116 -3.73 -10.49 -7.67
C VAL A 116 -4.74 -10.27 -6.55
N PHE A 117 -5.93 -9.76 -6.88
CA PHE A 117 -6.99 -9.47 -5.92
C PHE A 117 -7.54 -10.72 -5.23
N THR A 118 -7.50 -11.89 -5.88
CA THR A 118 -7.92 -13.16 -5.24
C THR A 118 -7.07 -13.55 -4.02
N ALA A 119 -5.84 -13.01 -3.92
CA ALA A 119 -4.89 -13.35 -2.87
C ALA A 119 -3.97 -12.17 -2.49
N VAL A 120 -4.54 -10.97 -2.29
CA VAL A 120 -3.79 -9.76 -1.92
C VAL A 120 -2.84 -10.01 -0.74
N ARG A 121 -1.54 -9.83 -0.97
CA ARG A 121 -0.44 -10.04 0.01
C ARG A 121 -0.46 -11.43 0.68
N LYS A 122 -1.07 -12.43 0.04
CA LYS A 122 -1.17 -13.82 0.51
C LYS A 122 -0.55 -14.82 -0.48
N MET A 123 -0.06 -14.37 -1.63
CA MET A 123 0.58 -15.24 -2.63
C MET A 123 1.90 -15.85 -2.16
N PHE A 124 2.57 -15.22 -1.20
CA PHE A 124 3.85 -15.66 -0.67
C PHE A 124 3.78 -15.84 0.84
N HIS A 125 4.54 -16.80 1.36
CA HIS A 125 4.71 -17.00 2.79
C HIS A 125 5.38 -15.80 3.44
N VAL A 126 4.76 -15.23 4.48
CA VAL A 126 5.24 -14.01 5.15
C VAL A 126 6.68 -14.15 5.69
N GLN A 127 7.06 -15.34 6.19
CA GLN A 127 8.41 -15.54 6.74
C GLN A 127 9.46 -15.88 5.67
N THR A 128 9.10 -16.68 4.66
CA THR A 128 10.07 -17.25 3.72
C THR A 128 10.08 -16.56 2.37
N GLY A 129 9.04 -15.79 2.04
CA GLY A 129 8.85 -15.17 0.73
C GLY A 129 8.63 -16.19 -0.40
N LEU A 130 8.41 -17.47 -0.08
CA LEU A 130 8.18 -18.54 -1.06
C LEU A 130 6.72 -18.57 -1.52
N PRO A 131 6.45 -18.93 -2.78
CA PRO A 131 5.09 -19.01 -3.32
C PRO A 131 4.26 -20.04 -2.56
N ILE A 132 3.01 -19.69 -2.25
CA ILE A 132 2.08 -20.61 -1.58
C ILE A 132 1.38 -21.49 -2.63
N SER A 133 1.47 -22.80 -2.45
CA SER A 133 0.81 -23.77 -3.33
C SER A 133 -0.73 -23.63 -3.29
N GLY A 134 -1.38 -23.76 -4.44
CA GLY A 134 -2.84 -23.64 -4.60
C GLY A 134 -3.35 -22.21 -4.82
N LEU A 135 -2.47 -21.21 -4.85
CA LEU A 135 -2.76 -19.84 -5.27
C LEU A 135 -2.24 -19.58 -6.70
N PRO A 136 -2.78 -18.61 -7.44
CA PRO A 136 -2.41 -18.35 -8.83
C PRO A 136 -1.06 -17.62 -8.98
N VAL A 137 -0.07 -17.94 -8.14
CA VAL A 137 1.23 -17.24 -8.09
C VAL A 137 1.99 -17.41 -9.40
N HIS A 138 2.02 -18.63 -9.95
CA HIS A 138 2.71 -18.94 -11.19
C HIS A 138 1.99 -18.37 -12.42
N ASP A 139 0.66 -18.35 -12.39
CA ASP A 139 -0.16 -17.76 -13.47
C ASP A 139 0.10 -16.25 -13.56
N VAL A 140 0.08 -15.56 -12.42
CA VAL A 140 0.40 -14.13 -12.35
C VAL A 140 1.84 -13.86 -12.76
N LYS A 141 2.79 -14.69 -12.32
CA LYS A 141 4.19 -14.57 -12.76
C LYS A 141 4.32 -14.69 -14.27
N ALA A 142 3.63 -15.65 -14.89
CA ALA A 142 3.71 -15.89 -16.32
C ALA A 142 3.19 -14.69 -17.14
N ILE A 143 2.15 -14.02 -16.67
CA ILE A 143 1.64 -12.77 -17.27
C ILE A 143 2.74 -11.72 -17.25
N PHE A 144 3.31 -11.41 -16.08
CA PHE A 144 4.35 -10.39 -15.98
C PHE A 144 5.62 -10.76 -16.75
N ASP A 145 6.07 -12.02 -16.71
CA ASP A 145 7.22 -12.49 -17.49
C ASP A 145 7.00 -12.34 -19.02
N ARG A 146 5.75 -12.38 -19.49
CA ARG A 146 5.38 -12.13 -20.90
C ARG A 146 5.35 -10.62 -21.17
N GLU A 147 4.57 -9.86 -20.41
CA GLU A 147 4.32 -8.44 -20.71
C GLU A 147 5.55 -7.55 -20.51
N PHE A 148 6.46 -7.89 -19.61
CA PHE A 148 7.70 -7.13 -19.42
C PHE A 148 8.69 -7.26 -20.60
N ARG A 149 8.40 -8.12 -21.59
CA ARG A 149 9.09 -8.13 -22.89
C ARG A 149 8.50 -7.15 -23.90
N HIS A 150 7.35 -6.55 -23.61
CA HIS A 150 6.69 -5.62 -24.51
C HIS A 150 7.43 -4.27 -24.55
N PRO A 151 7.71 -3.69 -25.72
CA PRO A 151 8.52 -2.48 -25.85
C PRO A 151 7.92 -1.23 -25.16
N ASP A 152 6.60 -1.20 -24.99
CA ASP A 152 5.89 -0.10 -24.34
C ASP A 152 5.51 -0.37 -22.86
N ILE A 153 6.03 -1.44 -22.24
CA ILE A 153 5.65 -1.79 -20.86
C ILE A 153 5.91 -0.65 -19.86
N ASP A 154 7.02 0.08 -20.02
CA ASP A 154 7.42 1.20 -19.16
C ASP A 154 6.42 2.37 -19.16
N LYS A 155 5.54 2.43 -20.16
CA LYS A 155 4.50 3.45 -20.31
C LYS A 155 3.16 3.00 -19.72
N HIS A 156 3.02 1.75 -19.31
CA HIS A 156 1.77 1.17 -18.85
C HIS A 156 1.71 1.15 -17.31
N PRO A 157 1.16 2.20 -16.65
CA PRO A 157 1.20 2.31 -15.20
C PRO A 157 0.44 1.19 -14.48
N GLY A 158 -0.63 0.64 -15.06
CA GLY A 158 -1.40 -0.45 -14.45
C GLY A 158 -0.56 -1.72 -14.23
N LEU A 159 0.03 -2.28 -15.28
CA LEU A 159 0.90 -3.47 -15.19
C LEU A 159 2.09 -3.27 -14.26
N ILE A 160 2.76 -2.11 -14.33
CA ILE A 160 3.86 -1.78 -13.42
C ILE A 160 3.39 -1.77 -11.97
N HIS A 161 2.25 -1.13 -11.70
CA HIS A 161 1.65 -1.06 -10.37
C HIS A 161 1.33 -2.45 -9.81
N PHE A 162 0.64 -3.30 -10.58
CA PHE A 162 0.29 -4.65 -10.13
C PHE A 162 1.51 -5.56 -9.99
N TYR A 163 2.55 -5.38 -10.83
CA TYR A 163 3.81 -6.10 -10.71
C TYR A 163 4.53 -5.80 -9.40
N VAL A 164 4.60 -4.52 -9.01
CA VAL A 164 5.16 -4.09 -7.73
C VAL A 164 4.41 -4.74 -6.57
N HIS A 165 3.08 -4.64 -6.56
CA HIS A 165 2.25 -5.23 -5.50
C HIS A 165 2.31 -6.77 -5.45
N TYR A 166 2.46 -7.43 -6.60
CA TYR A 166 2.69 -8.87 -6.68
C TYR A 166 3.98 -9.26 -5.96
N LEU A 167 5.09 -8.52 -6.17
CA LEU A 167 6.39 -8.85 -5.60
C LEU A 167 6.60 -8.42 -4.13
N GLU A 168 5.73 -7.60 -3.55
CA GLU A 168 5.89 -7.06 -2.19
C GLU A 168 6.14 -8.12 -1.10
N MET A 169 5.51 -9.29 -1.22
CA MET A 169 5.65 -10.36 -0.22
C MET A 169 6.62 -11.46 -0.67
N SER A 170 7.27 -11.31 -1.82
CA SER A 170 8.21 -12.29 -2.36
C SER A 170 9.53 -12.29 -1.58
N ALA A 171 10.36 -13.32 -1.80
CA ALA A 171 11.70 -13.38 -1.22
C ALA A 171 12.66 -12.32 -1.81
N SER A 172 12.30 -11.70 -2.94
CA SER A 172 13.18 -10.79 -3.69
C SER A 172 12.43 -9.55 -4.21
N PRO A 173 11.83 -8.72 -3.31
CA PRO A 173 11.03 -7.57 -3.73
C PRO A 173 11.86 -6.51 -4.48
N ALA A 174 13.16 -6.44 -4.22
CA ALA A 174 14.10 -5.51 -4.86
C ALA A 174 14.13 -5.59 -6.40
N VAL A 175 13.75 -6.74 -6.98
CA VAL A 175 13.66 -6.93 -8.44
C VAL A 175 12.68 -5.95 -9.08
N ALA A 176 11.65 -5.50 -8.34
CA ALA A 176 10.66 -4.55 -8.85
C ALA A 176 11.14 -3.09 -8.86
N LEU A 177 12.30 -2.75 -8.28
CA LEU A 177 12.74 -1.36 -8.11
C LEU A 177 12.87 -0.57 -9.41
N PRO A 178 13.45 -1.11 -10.51
CA PRO A 178 13.54 -0.37 -11.77
C PRO A 178 12.15 0.00 -12.30
N ALA A 179 11.23 -0.98 -12.34
CA ALA A 179 9.86 -0.78 -12.80
C ALA A 179 9.09 0.20 -11.90
N ALA A 180 9.24 0.08 -10.57
CA ALA A 180 8.56 0.96 -9.61
C ALA A 180 8.90 2.44 -9.82
N GLY A 181 10.13 2.75 -10.27
CA GLY A 181 10.59 4.12 -10.54
C GLY A 181 9.73 4.89 -11.57
N HIS A 182 8.98 4.18 -12.41
CA HIS A 182 8.11 4.78 -13.41
C HIS A 182 6.81 5.38 -12.81
N ILE A 183 6.50 5.11 -11.54
CA ILE A 183 5.31 5.63 -10.84
C ILE A 183 5.75 6.27 -9.52
N GLN A 184 5.65 7.60 -9.39
CA GLN A 184 6.24 8.38 -8.29
C GLN A 184 6.09 7.80 -6.87
N HIS A 185 4.93 7.24 -6.53
CA HIS A 185 4.68 6.65 -5.22
C HIS A 185 5.18 5.20 -5.09
N MET A 186 5.16 4.41 -6.16
CA MET A 186 5.41 2.95 -6.10
C MET A 186 6.76 2.50 -5.56
N PRO A 187 7.88 3.24 -5.73
CA PRO A 187 9.16 2.85 -5.15
C PRO A 187 9.06 2.68 -3.64
N THR A 188 8.22 3.47 -2.97
CA THR A 188 8.07 3.43 -1.52
C THR A 188 7.66 2.05 -1.01
N CYS A 189 6.84 1.30 -1.76
CA CYS A 189 6.38 -0.03 -1.40
C CYS A 189 7.55 -1.00 -1.27
N ILE A 190 8.53 -0.91 -2.18
CA ILE A 190 9.71 -1.78 -2.18
C ILE A 190 10.80 -1.22 -1.27
N ASP A 191 11.00 0.09 -1.23
CA ASP A 191 11.98 0.78 -0.37
C ASP A 191 11.80 0.41 1.10
N VAL A 192 10.56 0.38 1.60
CA VAL A 192 10.25 -0.04 2.97
C VAL A 192 10.62 -1.49 3.22
N LEU A 193 10.45 -2.38 2.24
CA LEU A 193 10.74 -3.80 2.36
C LEU A 193 12.25 -4.10 2.34
N VAL A 194 13.02 -3.33 1.59
CA VAL A 194 14.49 -3.42 1.58
C VAL A 194 15.14 -2.59 2.69
N GLY A 195 14.34 -1.85 3.47
CA GLY A 195 14.79 -1.06 4.62
C GLY A 195 15.35 0.32 4.29
N ASP A 196 15.23 0.80 3.05
CA ASP A 196 15.65 2.15 2.63
C ASP A 196 14.55 3.19 2.90
N TYR A 197 14.34 3.49 4.18
CA TYR A 197 13.32 4.45 4.62
C TYR A 197 13.58 5.88 4.12
N ARG A 198 14.83 6.21 3.75
CA ARG A 198 15.16 7.54 3.22
C ARG A 198 14.65 7.68 1.79
N ARG A 199 14.96 6.75 0.89
CA ARG A 199 14.39 6.74 -0.48
C ARG A 199 12.87 6.64 -0.45
N SER A 200 12.33 5.85 0.47
CA SER A 200 10.88 5.76 0.70
C SER A 200 10.27 7.12 1.08
N THR A 201 10.96 7.91 1.89
CA THR A 201 10.53 9.27 2.27
C THR A 201 10.62 10.23 1.08
N ASP A 202 11.72 10.18 0.32
CA ASP A 202 11.95 11.05 -0.83
C ASP A 202 10.91 10.80 -1.96
N SER A 203 10.60 9.53 -2.24
CA SER A 203 9.57 9.14 -3.22
C SER A 203 8.17 9.59 -2.80
N ASN A 204 7.80 9.39 -1.54
CA ASN A 204 6.53 9.87 -0.99
C ASN A 204 6.41 11.41 -1.05
N ALA A 205 7.48 12.14 -0.73
CA ALA A 205 7.48 13.59 -0.82
C ALA A 205 7.27 14.07 -2.27
N THR A 206 7.90 13.40 -3.24
CA THR A 206 7.74 13.69 -4.68
C THR A 206 6.32 13.36 -5.17
N ALA A 207 5.73 12.26 -4.70
CA ALA A 207 4.34 11.91 -4.98
C ALA A 207 3.37 12.99 -4.46
N ILE A 208 3.56 13.45 -3.21
CA ILE A 208 2.73 14.51 -2.60
C ILE A 208 2.84 15.83 -3.38
N GLN A 209 4.00 16.19 -3.92
CA GLN A 209 4.13 17.38 -4.77
C GLN A 209 3.32 17.26 -6.07
N THR A 210 3.18 16.06 -6.61
CA THR A 210 2.37 15.79 -7.81
C THR A 210 0.88 15.82 -7.48
N ASP A 211 0.52 15.22 -6.35
CA ASP A 211 -0.81 15.24 -5.75
C ASP A 211 -1.33 16.68 -5.53
N ASP A 212 -0.49 17.59 -5.03
CA ASP A 212 -0.88 19.00 -4.80
C ASP A 212 -1.20 19.74 -6.11
N LYS A 213 -0.49 19.41 -7.21
CA LYS A 213 -0.82 19.92 -8.55
C LYS A 213 -2.18 19.42 -9.02
N TYR A 214 -2.51 18.15 -8.76
CA TYR A 214 -3.83 17.60 -9.06
C TYR A 214 -4.92 18.24 -8.20
N LEU A 215 -4.68 18.38 -6.90
CA LEU A 215 -5.59 19.00 -5.95
C LEU A 215 -5.97 20.43 -6.36
N THR A 216 -5.00 21.20 -6.86
CA THR A 216 -5.20 22.56 -7.36
C THR A 216 -6.14 22.60 -8.57
N LYS A 217 -6.14 21.55 -9.40
CA LYS A 217 -6.97 21.46 -10.61
C LYS A 217 -8.36 20.84 -10.35
N ALA A 218 -8.42 19.75 -9.60
CA ALA A 218 -9.62 18.93 -9.44
C ALA A 218 -10.38 19.20 -8.13
N GLY A 219 -9.81 20.00 -7.23
CA GLY A 219 -10.38 20.30 -5.92
C GLY A 219 -10.26 19.14 -4.91
N PRO A 220 -10.55 19.42 -3.62
CA PRO A 220 -10.30 18.49 -2.51
C PRO A 220 -11.39 17.43 -2.27
N LYS A 221 -12.51 17.45 -3.01
CA LYS A 221 -13.68 16.59 -2.75
C LYS A 221 -13.95 15.65 -3.92
N ASN A 222 -13.07 14.69 -4.11
CA ASN A 222 -13.22 13.64 -5.13
C ASN A 222 -12.68 12.30 -4.59
N TRP A 223 -12.85 11.22 -5.36
CA TRP A 223 -12.36 9.89 -5.00
C TRP A 223 -10.84 9.84 -4.77
N TYR A 224 -10.08 10.72 -5.44
CA TYR A 224 -8.64 10.81 -5.31
C TYR A 224 -8.18 11.30 -3.93
N SER A 225 -9.06 11.93 -3.14
CA SER A 225 -8.73 12.38 -1.78
C SER A 225 -8.28 11.26 -0.84
N PHE A 226 -8.69 10.01 -1.09
CA PHE A 226 -8.18 8.85 -0.36
C PHE A 226 -6.71 8.54 -0.69
N TYR A 227 -6.32 8.67 -1.96
CA TYR A 227 -4.94 8.46 -2.41
C TYR A 227 -3.99 9.54 -1.89
N LEU A 228 -4.46 10.79 -1.80
CA LEU A 228 -3.73 11.85 -1.10
C LEU A 228 -3.39 11.40 0.33
N LEU A 229 -4.40 10.99 1.10
CA LEU A 229 -4.23 10.57 2.49
C LEU A 229 -3.25 9.40 2.62
N HIS A 230 -3.29 8.46 1.69
CA HIS A 230 -2.36 7.33 1.61
C HIS A 230 -0.90 7.79 1.48
N ASN A 231 -0.61 8.71 0.57
CA ASN A 231 0.75 9.23 0.36
C ASN A 231 1.27 9.99 1.61
N TYR A 232 0.44 10.84 2.23
CA TYR A 232 0.81 11.51 3.48
C TYR A 232 1.02 10.54 4.64
N HIS A 233 0.20 9.49 4.74
CA HIS A 233 0.36 8.47 5.76
C HIS A 233 1.68 7.71 5.59
N SER A 234 1.99 7.32 4.35
CA SER A 234 3.26 6.67 4.00
C SER A 234 4.45 7.57 4.36
N LEU A 235 4.43 8.85 3.93
CA LEU A 235 5.48 9.82 4.24
C LEU A 235 5.72 9.95 5.75
N ALA A 236 4.66 10.12 6.54
CA ALA A 236 4.77 10.29 7.99
C ALA A 236 5.39 9.04 8.65
N SER A 237 4.98 7.85 8.20
CA SER A 237 5.45 6.57 8.73
C SER A 237 6.92 6.33 8.41
N THR A 238 7.35 6.65 7.19
CA THR A 238 8.71 6.41 6.70
C THR A 238 9.68 7.44 7.27
N SER A 239 9.25 8.70 7.42
CA SER A 239 10.03 9.76 8.05
C SER A 239 10.33 9.47 9.52
N ALA A 240 9.33 8.96 10.26
CA ALA A 240 9.51 8.55 11.65
C ALA A 240 10.51 7.39 11.78
N SER A 241 10.45 6.44 10.85
CA SER A 241 11.34 5.27 10.80
C SER A 241 12.77 5.62 10.38
N ALA A 242 12.94 6.59 9.46
CA ALA A 242 14.24 7.12 9.05
C ALA A 242 14.92 7.92 10.17
N SER A 243 14.15 8.69 10.95
CA SER A 243 14.66 9.52 12.06
C SER A 243 15.11 8.71 13.28
N GLY A 244 14.65 7.45 13.40
CA GLY A 244 15.00 6.54 14.49
C GLY A 244 16.24 5.67 14.24
N ARG A 245 16.86 5.75 13.06
CA ARG A 245 18.08 5.01 12.72
C ARG A 245 19.28 5.95 12.64
N ASP A 246 20.41 5.53 13.21
CA ASP A 246 21.68 6.27 13.11
C ASP A 246 22.06 6.42 11.63
N GLN A 247 22.24 7.67 11.19
CA GLN A 247 22.57 8.02 9.81
C GLN A 247 23.90 7.39 9.35
N SER A 248 24.78 7.02 10.28
CA SER A 248 26.07 6.38 9.99
C SER A 248 25.97 4.92 9.53
N LEU A 249 24.82 4.25 9.77
CA LEU A 249 24.59 2.83 9.45
C LEU A 249 23.86 2.62 8.12
N LEU A 250 23.48 3.69 7.43
CA LEU A 250 22.70 3.66 6.19
C LEU A 250 23.63 3.76 4.97
N SER A 251 24.43 2.73 4.74
CA SER A 251 25.08 2.55 3.43
C SER A 251 23.99 2.39 2.37
N PRO A 252 24.07 3.05 1.21
CA PRO A 252 23.21 2.70 0.09
C PRO A 252 23.40 1.21 -0.19
N VAL A 253 22.33 0.43 -0.09
CA VAL A 253 22.35 -0.98 -0.49
C VAL A 253 22.51 -0.98 -2.00
N THR A 254 23.76 -1.03 -2.46
CA THR A 254 24.06 -1.44 -3.83
C THR A 254 23.58 -2.87 -3.99
N PRO A 255 22.83 -3.22 -5.05
CA PRO A 255 22.46 -4.61 -5.31
C PRO A 255 23.75 -5.45 -5.32
N GLY A 256 23.88 -6.37 -4.37
CA GLY A 256 25.05 -7.24 -4.28
C GLY A 256 25.10 -8.14 -5.50
N THR A 257 26.23 -8.12 -6.21
CA THR A 257 26.54 -8.97 -7.36
C THR A 257 26.88 -10.41 -6.99
N ASP A 258 26.88 -10.77 -5.71
CA ASP A 258 27.44 -12.03 -5.26
C ASP A 258 26.33 -13.09 -5.12
N GLY A 259 26.12 -13.83 -6.20
CA GLY A 259 25.25 -15.02 -6.24
C GLY A 259 24.10 -14.97 -7.24
N LEU A 260 24.06 -13.98 -8.14
CA LEU A 260 23.09 -13.93 -9.23
C LEU A 260 23.46 -14.96 -10.30
N LEU A 261 22.74 -16.09 -10.29
CA LEU A 261 22.47 -16.83 -11.52
C LEU A 261 21.87 -15.86 -12.54
N SER A 262 22.73 -15.44 -13.48
CA SER A 262 22.40 -14.94 -14.82
C SER A 262 20.96 -14.43 -15.00
N TYR A 263 20.71 -13.20 -14.56
CA TYR A 263 19.61 -12.38 -15.05
C TYR A 263 20.19 -11.03 -15.47
N THR A 264 21.10 -11.07 -16.44
CA THR A 264 21.67 -9.90 -17.10
C THR A 264 21.37 -9.99 -18.59
N SER A 265 20.16 -9.58 -18.95
CA SER A 265 19.80 -8.96 -20.23
C SER A 265 18.35 -8.49 -20.12
N TRP A 266 18.16 -7.27 -19.63
CA TRP A 266 16.94 -6.48 -19.77
C TRP A 266 17.38 -5.04 -19.95
#